data_AF-A0A505I883-F1
#
_entry.id   AF-A0A505I883-F1
#
_cell.length_a   1.000
_cell.length_b   1.000
_cell.length_c   1.000
_cell.angle_alpha   90.00
_cell.angle_beta   90.00
_cell.angle_gamma   90.00
#
_symmetry.space_group_name_H-M   'P 1'
#
loop_
_entity.id
_entity.type
_entity.pdbx_description
1 polymer ?
#
loop_
_entity_poly.entity_id
_entity_poly.type
_entity_poly.pdbx_seq_one_letter_code
_entity_poly.pdbx_strand_id
1 'polypeptide(L)'
;MSFPIDAGGTNPFSISVDRTALVLDESTRTLYNRAISNPSSLTDQERRLITHRPPPDEEDTLCRNACGLPMGELVTKAINSSNNNGSNNDGFPLSSLGLSYKEASLLTAGVVEGQSGHILFEMARLSPEDRDLKARAMEAATTDNIRTAREAAQRVEQRWLKVELAAAKALNDDDIKNIRFAMKVPWQEHVLQSSSASARDYAPGSDSGPGEAGRRFGLVVFYMKEEDEGGRLSEYKSLVGTAVYHGLHYSPRLIKDETRDRFTLNWVAVPGSNSSMDPSALRSKFSTMLSNNEIPAGFRRDPEALQPLKVDIKHIAPTLFARLVQRDLQGEARRKPYRHTSELIRLHAAANARYREERDGVWPPPARFQ
;
A
#
# COMPACT_ATOMS: atom_id res chain seq x y z
N MET A 1 40.09 -11.26 27.25
CA MET A 1 40.30 -12.55 26.58
C MET A 1 40.08 -12.32 25.09
N SER A 2 41.19 -12.34 24.35
CA SER A 2 41.20 -12.12 22.90
C SER A 2 40.87 -13.43 22.22
N PHE A 3 39.90 -13.42 21.30
CA PHE A 3 39.67 -14.51 20.36
C PHE A 3 40.17 -14.09 18.97
N PRO A 4 40.76 -15.04 18.22
CA PRO A 4 41.62 -14.75 17.08
C PRO A 4 40.82 -14.39 15.82
N ILE A 5 41.45 -13.56 14.98
CA ILE A 5 41.02 -13.28 13.60
C ILE A 5 41.36 -14.52 12.78
N ASP A 6 40.35 -15.32 12.46
CA ASP A 6 40.48 -16.41 11.50
C ASP A 6 40.32 -15.81 10.08
N ALA A 7 41.47 -15.57 9.44
CA ALA A 7 41.56 -15.24 8.04
C ALA A 7 41.43 -16.55 7.23
N GLY A 8 40.29 -16.78 6.57
CA GLY A 8 40.18 -17.90 5.62
C GLY A 8 38.81 -18.54 5.41
N GLY A 9 37.71 -17.99 5.92
CA GLY A 9 36.36 -18.51 5.65
C GLY A 9 35.69 -17.79 4.48
N THR A 10 35.59 -18.44 3.32
CA THR A 10 34.75 -18.01 2.20
C THR A 10 33.32 -17.72 2.68
N ASN A 11 32.86 -16.48 2.48
CA ASN A 11 31.48 -16.07 2.72
C ASN A 11 30.50 -17.04 2.04
N PRO A 12 29.64 -17.77 2.77
CA PRO A 12 28.67 -18.71 2.16
C PRO A 12 27.50 -18.01 1.45
N PHE A 13 27.52 -16.67 1.39
CA PHE A 13 26.53 -15.84 0.72
C PHE A 13 27.08 -15.05 -0.46
N SER A 14 28.21 -15.46 -1.04
CA SER A 14 28.56 -14.99 -2.39
C SER A 14 27.56 -15.59 -3.38
N ILE A 15 26.48 -14.85 -3.66
CA ILE A 15 25.68 -15.10 -4.87
C ILE A 15 26.67 -14.90 -6.02
N SER A 16 27.17 -15.99 -6.57
CA SER A 16 27.95 -16.00 -7.81
C SER A 16 27.01 -15.52 -8.91
N VAL A 17 26.96 -14.20 -9.10
CA VAL A 17 26.24 -13.60 -10.21
C VAL A 17 26.97 -14.01 -11.47
N ASP A 18 26.41 -14.95 -12.23
CA ASP A 18 26.95 -15.37 -13.52
C ASP A 18 26.97 -14.18 -14.48
N ARG A 19 28.16 -13.63 -14.71
CA ARG A 19 28.40 -12.50 -15.62
C ARG A 19 28.83 -12.94 -17.01
N THR A 20 28.74 -14.23 -17.32
CA THR A 20 29.14 -14.75 -18.62
C THR A 20 28.32 -14.09 -19.72
N ALA A 21 29.00 -13.54 -20.73
CA ALA A 21 28.35 -12.91 -21.87
C ALA A 21 27.41 -13.92 -22.54
N LEU A 22 26.20 -13.47 -22.88
CA LEU A 22 25.20 -14.29 -23.55
C LEU A 22 25.19 -13.94 -25.03
N VAL A 23 25.26 -14.95 -25.88
CA VAL A 23 25.18 -14.79 -27.33
C VAL A 23 23.86 -15.40 -27.79
N LEU A 24 23.08 -14.66 -28.56
CA LEU A 24 21.86 -15.21 -29.15
C LEU A 24 22.23 -16.31 -30.15
N ASP A 25 21.53 -17.44 -30.08
CA ASP A 25 21.69 -18.49 -31.07
C ASP A 25 21.07 -18.08 -32.42
N GLU A 26 21.45 -18.79 -33.48
CA GLU A 26 21.02 -18.46 -34.83
C GLU A 26 19.50 -18.57 -35.00
N SER A 27 18.88 -19.50 -34.26
CA SER A 27 17.43 -19.71 -34.28
C SER A 27 16.69 -18.49 -33.70
N THR A 28 17.15 -17.95 -32.57
CA THR A 28 16.56 -16.75 -31.95
C THR A 28 16.80 -15.51 -32.80
N ARG A 29 18.00 -15.34 -33.37
CA ARG A 29 18.27 -14.22 -34.29
C ARG A 29 17.37 -14.26 -35.52
N THR A 30 17.18 -15.44 -36.11
CA THR A 30 16.28 -15.63 -37.25
C THR A 30 14.84 -15.26 -36.88
N LEU A 31 14.37 -15.72 -35.72
CA LEU A 31 13.04 -15.39 -35.21
C LEU A 31 12.87 -13.87 -34.98
N TYR A 32 13.85 -13.21 -34.37
CA TYR A 32 13.83 -11.77 -34.09
C TYR A 32 13.84 -10.93 -35.37
N ASN A 33 14.69 -11.28 -36.34
CA ASN A 33 14.72 -10.59 -37.63
C ASN A 33 13.41 -10.76 -38.41
N ARG A 34 12.79 -11.95 -38.36
CA ARG A 34 11.46 -12.17 -38.96
C ARG A 34 10.37 -11.38 -38.24
N ALA A 35 10.42 -11.31 -36.92
CA ALA A 35 9.48 -10.51 -36.12
C ALA A 35 9.51 -9.03 -36.52
N ILE A 36 10.70 -8.48 -36.77
CA ILE A 36 10.90 -7.10 -37.19
C ILE A 36 10.42 -6.90 -38.65
N SER A 37 10.79 -7.81 -39.55
CA SER A 37 10.57 -7.63 -40.99
C SER A 37 9.13 -7.94 -41.43
N ASN A 38 8.47 -8.91 -40.78
CA ASN A 38 7.10 -9.30 -41.07
C ASN A 38 6.37 -9.72 -39.79
N PRO A 39 5.94 -8.77 -38.95
CA PRO A 39 5.27 -9.06 -37.69
C PRO A 39 4.01 -9.91 -37.86
N SER A 40 3.25 -9.70 -38.94
CA SER A 40 2.02 -10.46 -39.25
C SER A 40 2.25 -11.96 -39.49
N SER A 41 3.47 -12.38 -39.81
CA SER A 41 3.81 -13.80 -39.98
C SER A 41 3.96 -14.57 -38.66
N LEU A 42 4.05 -13.88 -37.53
CA LEU A 42 4.25 -14.51 -36.23
C LEU A 42 2.96 -15.16 -35.72
N THR A 43 3.09 -16.41 -35.30
CA THR A 43 2.08 -17.10 -34.49
C THR A 43 1.99 -16.48 -33.09
N ASP A 44 0.88 -16.71 -32.37
CA ASP A 44 0.74 -16.25 -30.98
C ASP A 44 1.83 -16.85 -30.07
N GLN A 45 2.18 -18.12 -30.27
CA GLN A 45 3.25 -18.80 -29.53
C GLN A 45 4.61 -18.10 -29.73
N GLU A 46 4.93 -17.70 -30.96
CA GLU A 46 6.16 -16.98 -31.26
C GLU A 46 6.17 -15.57 -30.66
N ARG A 47 5.04 -14.86 -30.71
CA ARG A 47 4.91 -13.54 -30.05
C ARG A 47 5.12 -13.66 -28.55
N ARG A 48 4.54 -14.67 -27.92
CA ARG A 48 4.71 -14.96 -26.49
C ARG A 48 6.15 -15.29 -26.16
N LEU A 49 6.81 -16.12 -26.96
CA LEU A 49 8.23 -16.45 -26.79
C LEU A 49 9.11 -15.20 -26.87
N ILE A 50 8.89 -14.34 -27.87
CA ILE A 50 9.67 -13.10 -28.04
C ILE A 50 9.41 -12.13 -26.87
N THR A 51 8.15 -12.00 -26.44
CA THR A 51 7.73 -11.07 -25.38
C THR A 51 7.82 -11.64 -23.97
N HIS A 52 8.38 -12.86 -23.82
CA HIS A 52 8.49 -13.59 -22.55
C HIS A 52 7.16 -13.80 -21.83
N ARG A 53 6.06 -13.95 -22.57
CA ARG A 53 4.74 -14.25 -21.98
C ARG A 53 4.54 -15.76 -21.84
N PRO A 54 3.92 -16.23 -20.75
CA PRO A 54 3.58 -17.64 -20.61
C PRO A 54 2.49 -18.07 -21.62
N PRO A 55 2.24 -19.38 -21.78
CA PRO A 55 1.09 -19.90 -22.53
C PRO A 55 -0.24 -19.27 -22.07
N PRO A 56 -1.26 -19.15 -22.94
CA PRO A 56 -2.51 -18.45 -22.63
C PRO A 56 -3.19 -18.93 -21.34
N ASP A 57 -3.35 -20.24 -21.17
CA ASP A 57 -4.05 -20.81 -20.00
C ASP A 57 -3.29 -20.55 -18.70
N GLU A 58 -1.95 -20.61 -18.76
CA GLU A 58 -1.07 -20.32 -17.63
C GLU A 58 -1.09 -18.82 -17.30
N GLU A 59 -1.03 -17.95 -18.32
CA GLU A 59 -1.10 -16.50 -18.15
C GLU A 59 -2.42 -16.07 -17.49
N ASP A 60 -3.54 -16.61 -17.96
CA ASP A 60 -4.85 -16.33 -17.39
C ASP A 60 -4.99 -16.84 -15.97
N THR A 61 -4.44 -18.02 -15.67
CA THR A 61 -4.44 -18.57 -14.31
C THR A 61 -3.62 -17.69 -13.36
N LEU A 62 -2.42 -17.29 -13.77
CA LEU A 62 -1.55 -16.40 -12.98
C LEU A 62 -2.22 -15.03 -12.78
N CYS A 63 -2.81 -14.47 -13.83
CA CYS A 63 -3.51 -13.19 -13.77
C CYS A 63 -4.74 -13.25 -12.85
N ARG A 64 -5.55 -14.31 -12.92
CA ARG A 64 -6.70 -14.52 -12.03
C ARG A 64 -6.27 -14.66 -10.57
N ASN A 65 -5.22 -15.44 -10.31
CA ASN A 65 -4.68 -15.60 -8.96
C ASN A 65 -4.14 -14.26 -8.42
N ALA A 66 -3.60 -13.41 -9.29
CA ALA A 66 -3.06 -12.12 -8.91
C ALA A 66 -4.13 -11.05 -8.69
N CYS A 67 -5.03 -10.80 -9.64
CA CYS A 67 -5.98 -9.68 -9.59
C CYS A 67 -7.45 -10.07 -9.80
N GLY A 68 -7.76 -11.36 -9.89
CA GLY A 68 -9.14 -11.86 -10.07
C GLY A 68 -9.65 -11.80 -11.51
N LEU A 69 -8.85 -11.30 -12.46
CA LEU A 69 -9.22 -11.18 -13.89
C LEU A 69 -8.29 -12.01 -14.78
N PRO A 70 -8.78 -12.63 -15.86
CA PRO A 70 -7.92 -13.15 -16.93
C PRO A 70 -7.22 -12.01 -17.67
N MET A 71 -6.12 -12.30 -18.38
CA MET A 71 -5.27 -11.28 -19.01
C MET A 71 -6.04 -10.47 -20.07
N GLY A 72 -6.89 -11.13 -20.86
CA GLY A 72 -7.69 -10.44 -21.89
C GLY A 72 -8.67 -9.40 -21.32
N GLU A 73 -9.30 -9.72 -20.18
CA GLU A 73 -10.20 -8.79 -19.48
C GLU A 73 -9.41 -7.64 -18.83
N LEU A 74 -8.24 -7.93 -18.27
CA LEU A 74 -7.35 -6.91 -17.72
C LEU A 74 -6.88 -5.91 -18.79
N VAL A 75 -6.52 -6.39 -19.98
CA VAL A 75 -6.15 -5.55 -21.14
C VAL A 75 -7.34 -4.67 -21.55
N THR A 76 -8.53 -5.25 -21.65
CA THR A 76 -9.76 -4.50 -21.99
C THR A 76 -10.07 -3.44 -20.95
N LYS A 77 -9.95 -3.77 -19.66
CA LYS A 77 -10.11 -2.84 -18.54
C LYS A 77 -9.14 -1.67 -18.67
N ALA A 78 -7.87 -1.94 -18.97
CA ALA A 78 -6.83 -0.91 -19.14
C ALA A 78 -7.15 0.06 -20.29
N ILE A 79 -7.56 -0.48 -21.45
CA ILE A 79 -7.90 0.32 -22.63
C ILE A 79 -9.12 1.22 -22.35
N ASN A 80 -10.19 0.66 -21.75
CA ASN A 80 -11.38 1.42 -21.40
C ASN A 80 -11.09 2.52 -20.36
N SER A 81 -10.20 2.22 -19.41
CA SER A 81 -9.76 3.17 -18.39
C SER A 81 -8.94 4.33 -18.96
N SER A 82 -8.18 4.08 -20.04
CA SER A 82 -7.43 5.12 -20.74
C SER A 82 -8.35 6.12 -21.44
N ASN A 83 -9.40 5.62 -22.10
CA ASN A 83 -10.31 6.44 -22.90
C ASN A 83 -11.17 7.39 -22.06
N ASN A 84 -11.46 7.01 -20.82
CA ASN A 84 -12.26 7.83 -19.89
C ASN A 84 -11.43 8.89 -19.14
N ASN A 85 -10.09 8.76 -19.13
CA ASN A 85 -9.18 9.68 -18.45
C ASN A 85 -8.69 10.79 -19.39
N GLY A 86 -9.62 11.49 -20.03
CA GLY A 86 -9.37 12.68 -20.83
C GLY A 86 -9.14 13.92 -19.97
N SER A 87 -8.09 13.96 -19.14
CA SER A 87 -7.56 15.21 -18.57
C SER A 87 -6.27 14.96 -17.78
N ASN A 88 -5.21 15.66 -18.17
CA ASN A 88 -3.93 15.77 -17.45
C ASN A 88 -4.04 16.58 -16.14
N ASN A 89 -5.17 16.51 -15.43
CA ASN A 89 -5.28 17.17 -14.14
C ASN A 89 -4.61 16.31 -13.07
N ASP A 90 -3.50 16.82 -12.53
CA ASP A 90 -2.67 16.26 -11.46
C ASP A 90 -3.39 16.15 -10.09
N GLY A 91 -4.73 16.27 -10.06
CA GLY A 91 -5.54 16.31 -8.84
C GLY A 91 -6.56 15.18 -8.67
N PHE A 92 -6.60 14.17 -9.57
CA PHE A 92 -7.56 13.07 -9.42
C PHE A 92 -7.19 12.13 -8.26
N PRO A 93 -8.13 11.78 -7.36
CA PRO A 93 -7.91 10.81 -6.29
C PRO A 93 -7.47 9.46 -6.87
N LEU A 94 -6.48 8.79 -6.24
CA LEU A 94 -6.01 7.47 -6.69
C LEU A 94 -7.14 6.42 -6.77
N SER A 95 -8.21 6.59 -5.99
CA SER A 95 -9.42 5.76 -6.02
C SER A 95 -10.26 5.89 -7.30
N SER A 96 -9.92 6.84 -8.19
CA SER A 96 -10.57 7.04 -9.50
C SER A 96 -9.76 6.46 -10.66
N LEU A 97 -8.64 5.79 -10.38
CA LEU A 97 -7.85 5.11 -11.40
C LEU A 97 -8.60 3.85 -11.84
N GLY A 98 -8.81 3.70 -13.15
CA GLY A 98 -9.47 2.52 -13.69
C GLY A 98 -8.64 1.23 -13.58
N LEU A 99 -7.37 1.32 -13.14
CA LEU A 99 -6.53 0.19 -12.77
C LEU A 99 -5.96 0.39 -11.36
N SER A 100 -5.94 -0.69 -10.58
CA SER A 100 -5.14 -0.79 -9.34
C SER A 100 -3.64 -0.77 -9.64
N TYR A 101 -2.81 -0.52 -8.62
CA TYR A 101 -1.35 -0.63 -8.78
C TYR A 101 -0.95 -2.05 -9.19
N LYS A 102 -1.58 -3.07 -8.59
CA LYS A 102 -1.30 -4.47 -8.87
C LYS A 102 -1.62 -4.82 -10.31
N GLU A 103 -2.79 -4.41 -10.80
CA GLU A 103 -3.20 -4.58 -12.21
C GLU A 103 -2.25 -3.88 -13.18
N ALA A 104 -1.86 -2.63 -12.89
CA ALA A 104 -0.89 -1.91 -13.70
C ALA A 104 0.47 -2.64 -13.73
N SER A 105 0.94 -3.13 -12.58
CA SER A 105 2.21 -3.87 -12.48
C SER A 105 2.21 -5.18 -13.26
N LEU A 106 1.07 -5.88 -13.36
CA LEU A 106 0.97 -7.11 -14.15
C LEU A 106 1.10 -6.82 -15.66
N LEU A 107 0.58 -5.69 -16.13
CA LEU A 107 0.65 -5.28 -17.53
C LEU A 107 2.07 -4.82 -17.94
N THR A 108 2.78 -4.15 -17.03
CA THR A 108 4.12 -3.59 -17.26
C THR A 108 5.25 -4.58 -16.99
N ALA A 109 5.21 -5.28 -15.85
CA ALA A 109 6.28 -6.16 -15.38
C ALA A 109 6.04 -7.64 -15.71
N GLY A 110 4.85 -8.00 -16.17
CA GLY A 110 4.44 -9.38 -16.47
C GLY A 110 3.76 -10.09 -15.31
N VAL A 111 3.14 -11.24 -15.60
CA VAL A 111 2.42 -12.06 -14.60
C VAL A 111 3.29 -13.05 -13.84
N VAL A 112 4.49 -13.33 -14.35
CA VAL A 112 5.43 -14.26 -13.72
C VAL A 112 6.34 -13.47 -12.77
N GLU A 113 6.29 -13.82 -11.49
CA GLU A 113 7.06 -13.14 -10.46
C GLU A 113 8.57 -13.21 -10.74
N GLY A 114 9.26 -12.06 -10.65
CA GLY A 114 10.70 -11.97 -10.88
C GLY A 114 11.16 -12.02 -12.35
N GLN A 115 10.26 -12.31 -13.29
CA GLN A 115 10.61 -12.48 -14.70
C GLN A 115 11.15 -11.19 -15.33
N SER A 116 10.58 -10.03 -15.00
CA SER A 116 11.12 -8.73 -15.42
C SER A 116 12.57 -8.52 -14.99
N GLY A 117 12.92 -8.92 -13.76
CA GLY A 117 14.30 -8.91 -13.28
C GLY A 117 15.20 -9.87 -14.05
N HIS A 118 14.71 -11.07 -14.37
CA HIS A 118 15.43 -12.05 -15.19
C HIS A 118 15.71 -11.52 -16.60
N ILE A 119 14.70 -10.93 -17.25
CA ILE A 119 14.85 -10.32 -18.59
C ILE A 119 15.87 -9.18 -18.56
N LEU A 120 15.81 -8.31 -17.55
CA LEU A 120 16.80 -7.23 -17.39
C LEU A 120 18.22 -7.79 -17.20
N PHE A 121 18.35 -8.87 -16.44
CA PHE A 121 19.63 -9.54 -16.23
C PHE A 121 20.18 -10.18 -17.51
N GLU A 122 19.35 -10.88 -18.29
CA GLU A 122 19.72 -11.38 -19.61
C GLU A 122 20.14 -10.24 -20.55
N MET A 123 19.36 -9.16 -20.60
CA MET A 123 19.65 -7.99 -21.45
C MET A 123 20.98 -7.34 -21.11
N ALA A 124 21.37 -7.32 -19.82
CA ALA A 124 22.66 -6.81 -19.39
C ALA A 124 23.84 -7.66 -19.87
N ARG A 125 23.62 -8.95 -20.13
CA ARG A 125 24.63 -9.93 -20.60
C ARG A 125 24.76 -10.03 -22.11
N LEU A 126 23.78 -9.53 -22.86
CA LEU A 126 23.81 -9.46 -24.32
C LEU A 126 24.78 -8.38 -24.83
N SER A 127 25.33 -8.61 -26.02
CA SER A 127 26.01 -7.57 -26.79
C SER A 127 25.06 -6.38 -27.07
N PRO A 128 25.57 -5.16 -27.27
CA PRO A 128 24.73 -4.01 -27.64
C PRO A 128 23.86 -4.28 -28.87
N GLU A 129 24.38 -4.99 -29.86
CA GLU A 129 23.69 -5.35 -31.09
C GLU A 129 22.56 -6.35 -30.83
N ASP A 130 22.83 -7.40 -30.06
CA ASP A 130 21.80 -8.39 -29.70
C ASP A 130 20.74 -7.79 -28.76
N ARG A 131 21.13 -6.84 -27.91
CA ARG A 131 20.21 -6.09 -27.04
C ARG A 131 19.24 -5.24 -27.86
N ASP A 132 19.75 -4.49 -28.84
CA ASP A 132 18.93 -3.71 -29.77
C ASP A 132 18.01 -4.62 -30.60
N LEU A 133 18.56 -5.72 -31.12
CA LEU A 133 17.78 -6.70 -31.89
C LEU A 133 16.62 -7.27 -31.07
N LYS A 134 16.89 -7.69 -29.81
CA LYS A 134 15.87 -8.20 -28.89
C LYS A 134 14.82 -7.13 -28.58
N ALA A 135 15.23 -5.89 -28.31
CA ALA A 135 14.29 -4.79 -28.02
C ALA A 135 13.36 -4.50 -29.21
N ARG A 136 13.90 -4.40 -30.43
CA ARG A 136 13.09 -4.19 -31.65
C ARG A 136 12.16 -5.36 -31.95
N ALA A 137 12.62 -6.59 -31.74
CA ALA A 137 11.79 -7.77 -31.90
C ALA A 137 10.63 -7.82 -30.89
N MET A 138 10.88 -7.47 -29.62
CA MET A 138 9.84 -7.37 -28.58
C MET A 138 8.78 -6.32 -28.93
N GLU A 139 9.20 -5.16 -29.44
CA GLU A 139 8.29 -4.10 -29.86
C GLU A 139 7.42 -4.54 -31.06
N ALA A 140 8.03 -5.16 -32.06
CA ALA A 140 7.33 -5.65 -33.25
C ALA A 140 6.38 -6.82 -32.95
N ALA A 141 6.74 -7.68 -31.99
CA ALA A 141 5.91 -8.81 -31.56
C ALA A 141 4.71 -8.38 -30.70
N THR A 142 4.77 -7.20 -30.07
CA THR A 142 3.70 -6.66 -29.22
C THR A 142 2.52 -6.18 -30.07
N THR A 143 1.31 -6.66 -29.74
CA THR A 143 0.08 -6.25 -30.43
C THR A 143 -0.40 -4.87 -29.97
N ASP A 144 -1.17 -4.18 -30.81
CA ASP A 144 -1.63 -2.80 -30.52
C ASP A 144 -2.46 -2.71 -29.24
N ASN A 145 -3.30 -3.71 -28.95
CA ASN A 145 -4.08 -3.78 -27.71
C ASN A 145 -3.17 -3.88 -26.48
N ILE A 146 -2.13 -4.74 -26.53
CA ILE A 146 -1.18 -4.90 -25.43
C ILE A 146 -0.34 -3.63 -25.27
N ARG A 147 0.09 -3.00 -26.36
CA ARG A 147 0.82 -1.72 -26.35
C ARG A 147 0.00 -0.64 -25.65
N THR A 148 -1.25 -0.45 -26.07
CA THR A 148 -2.18 0.54 -25.51
C THR A 148 -2.44 0.28 -24.02
N ALA A 149 -2.67 -0.99 -23.63
CA ALA A 149 -2.86 -1.36 -22.23
C ALA A 149 -1.62 -1.08 -21.37
N ARG A 150 -0.42 -1.35 -21.89
CA ARG A 150 0.86 -1.04 -21.22
C ARG A 150 1.05 0.45 -21.01
N GLU A 151 0.74 1.28 -22.00
CA GLU A 151 0.82 2.75 -21.87
C GLU A 151 -0.16 3.30 -20.83
N ALA A 152 -1.37 2.73 -20.74
CA ALA A 152 -2.33 3.06 -19.70
C ALA A 152 -1.79 2.67 -18.30
N ALA A 153 -1.24 1.47 -18.18
CA ALA A 153 -0.65 0.96 -16.94
C ALA A 153 0.58 1.78 -16.49
N GLN A 154 1.47 2.15 -17.41
CA GLN A 154 2.65 2.99 -17.11
C GLN A 154 2.25 4.34 -16.53
N ARG A 155 1.18 4.98 -17.04
CA ARG A 155 0.67 6.23 -16.47
C ARG A 155 0.18 6.06 -15.04
N VAL A 156 -0.46 4.93 -14.74
CA VAL A 156 -0.88 4.57 -13.37
C VAL A 156 0.33 4.38 -12.47
N GLU A 157 1.34 3.62 -12.91
CA GLU A 157 2.57 3.41 -12.14
C GLU A 157 3.33 4.73 -11.87
N GLN A 158 3.41 5.62 -12.87
CA GLN A 158 4.04 6.93 -12.69
C GLN A 158 3.32 7.79 -11.64
N ARG A 159 1.98 7.74 -11.61
CA ARG A 159 1.20 8.44 -10.56
C ARG A 159 1.49 7.85 -9.18
N TRP A 160 1.52 6.53 -9.07
CA TRP A 160 1.88 5.86 -7.82
C TRP A 160 3.30 6.19 -7.37
N LEU A 161 4.26 6.22 -8.29
CA LEU A 161 5.64 6.61 -7.99
C LEU A 161 5.73 8.04 -7.45
N LYS A 162 4.99 8.99 -8.03
CA LYS A 162 4.93 10.37 -7.50
C LYS A 162 4.43 10.40 -6.06
N VAL A 163 3.40 9.61 -5.75
CA VAL A 163 2.79 9.54 -4.42
C VAL A 163 3.73 8.87 -3.42
N GLU A 164 4.36 7.76 -3.81
CA GLU A 164 5.36 7.07 -2.99
C GLU A 164 6.55 7.98 -2.68
N LEU A 165 7.06 8.73 -3.66
CA LEU A 165 8.13 9.70 -3.46
C LEU A 165 7.70 10.86 -2.54
N ALA A 166 6.46 11.34 -2.65
CA ALA A 166 5.93 12.35 -1.74
C ALA A 166 5.82 11.83 -0.31
N ALA A 167 5.31 10.60 -0.13
CA ALA A 167 5.24 9.96 1.16
C ALA A 167 6.62 9.71 1.77
N ALA A 168 7.59 9.24 0.98
CA ALA A 168 8.96 9.02 1.43
C ALA A 168 9.68 10.32 1.85
N LYS A 169 9.30 11.48 1.30
CA LYS A 169 9.80 12.79 1.73
C LYS A 169 9.14 13.27 3.03
N ALA A 170 7.88 12.93 3.24
CA ALA A 170 7.12 13.36 4.41
C ALA A 170 7.38 12.49 5.65
N LEU A 171 7.65 11.20 5.44
CA LEU A 171 7.92 10.22 6.49
C LEU A 171 9.41 10.16 6.80
N ASN A 172 9.78 10.11 8.08
CA ASN A 172 11.17 9.86 8.46
C ASN A 172 11.50 8.36 8.40
N ASP A 173 12.79 8.02 8.52
CA ASP A 173 13.27 6.62 8.45
C ASP A 173 12.61 5.70 9.49
N ASP A 174 12.30 6.21 10.68
CA ASP A 174 11.63 5.45 11.73
C ASP A 174 10.16 5.19 11.37
N ASP A 175 9.44 6.16 10.82
CA ASP A 175 8.07 5.99 10.34
C ASP A 175 7.99 4.92 9.26
N ILE A 176 8.90 4.99 8.29
CA ILE A 176 9.03 4.00 7.20
C ILE A 176 9.27 2.60 7.77
N LYS A 177 10.19 2.49 8.74
CA LYS A 177 10.52 1.22 9.39
C LYS A 177 9.30 0.67 10.15
N ASN A 178 8.55 1.52 10.83
CA ASN A 178 7.33 1.13 11.55
C ASN A 178 6.23 0.63 10.63
N ILE A 179 6.01 1.31 9.50
CA ILE A 179 5.07 0.85 8.46
C ILE A 179 5.46 -0.55 8.00
N ARG A 180 6.75 -0.77 7.66
CA ARG A 180 7.24 -2.09 7.23
C ARG A 180 7.06 -3.16 8.30
N PHE A 181 7.31 -2.85 9.57
CA PHE A 181 7.06 -3.79 10.67
C PHE A 181 5.58 -4.09 10.85
N ALA A 182 4.71 -3.09 10.69
CA ALA A 182 3.27 -3.29 10.80
C ALA A 182 2.73 -4.26 9.76
N MET A 183 3.35 -4.33 8.58
CA MET A 183 2.96 -5.29 7.53
C MET A 183 3.30 -6.75 7.86
N LYS A 184 4.10 -7.01 8.91
CA LYS A 184 4.38 -8.38 9.36
C LYS A 184 3.24 -8.99 10.18
N VAL A 185 2.23 -8.19 10.51
CA VAL A 185 1.04 -8.61 11.26
C VAL A 185 -0.15 -8.60 10.29
N PRO A 186 -1.02 -9.62 10.30
CA PRO A 186 -2.09 -9.80 9.31
C PRO A 186 -3.30 -8.88 9.57
N TRP A 187 -3.04 -7.61 9.88
CA TRP A 187 -4.10 -6.68 10.24
C TRP A 187 -4.96 -6.28 9.04
N GLN A 188 -4.39 -6.26 7.84
CA GLN A 188 -5.15 -5.96 6.63
C GLN A 188 -6.24 -6.99 6.39
N GLU A 189 -5.91 -8.28 6.53
CA GLU A 189 -6.84 -9.39 6.40
C GLU A 189 -7.97 -9.26 7.44
N HIS A 190 -7.61 -8.98 8.69
CA HIS A 190 -8.61 -8.85 9.75
C HIS A 190 -9.54 -7.64 9.58
N VAL A 191 -9.07 -6.47 9.13
CA VAL A 191 -9.99 -5.32 8.85
C VAL A 191 -10.90 -5.65 7.67
N LEU A 192 -10.36 -6.30 6.64
CA LEU A 192 -11.13 -6.66 5.44
C LEU A 192 -12.15 -7.78 5.73
N GLN A 193 -11.83 -8.76 6.59
CA GLN A 193 -12.69 -9.89 6.96
C GLN A 193 -13.72 -9.57 8.04
N SER A 194 -13.36 -8.77 9.06
CA SER A 194 -14.28 -8.34 10.13
C SER A 194 -15.47 -7.53 9.59
N SER A 195 -15.30 -7.00 8.38
CA SER A 195 -16.32 -6.28 7.63
C SER A 195 -17.35 -7.19 6.96
N SER A 196 -17.04 -8.48 6.78
CA SER A 196 -17.88 -9.47 6.09
C SER A 196 -18.73 -10.32 7.03
N ALA A 197 -18.25 -10.61 8.26
CA ALA A 197 -18.91 -11.53 9.18
C ALA A 197 -20.26 -11.05 9.73
N SER A 198 -20.52 -9.74 9.69
CA SER A 198 -21.71 -9.13 10.28
C SER A 198 -22.84 -8.81 9.30
N ALA A 199 -22.60 -9.02 8.01
CA ALA A 199 -23.63 -8.83 6.99
C ALA A 199 -24.73 -9.90 7.11
N ARG A 200 -24.50 -10.94 7.93
CA ARG A 200 -25.45 -12.02 8.18
C ARG A 200 -26.54 -11.70 9.21
N ASP A 201 -26.42 -10.63 9.99
CA ASP A 201 -27.35 -10.36 11.12
C ASP A 201 -28.38 -9.24 10.84
N TYR A 202 -28.44 -8.70 9.62
CA TYR A 202 -29.48 -7.74 9.26
C TYR A 202 -30.59 -8.44 8.47
N ALA A 203 -31.76 -8.56 9.11
CA ALA A 203 -32.98 -9.06 8.50
C ALA A 203 -33.37 -8.22 7.27
N PRO A 204 -33.91 -8.84 6.21
CA PRO A 204 -34.30 -8.15 4.99
C PRO A 204 -35.61 -7.39 5.23
N GLY A 205 -35.55 -6.06 5.32
CA GLY A 205 -36.78 -5.26 5.52
C GLY A 205 -36.61 -3.75 5.65
N SER A 206 -35.53 -3.16 5.12
CA SER A 206 -35.42 -1.69 5.08
C SER A 206 -35.03 -1.24 3.67
N ASP A 207 -36.03 -0.67 2.98
CA ASP A 207 -35.93 -0.07 1.65
C ASP A 207 -35.05 1.19 1.67
N SER A 208 -33.74 1.01 1.60
CA SER A 208 -32.80 2.11 1.41
C SER A 208 -31.64 1.68 0.51
N GLY A 209 -31.92 1.65 -0.80
CA GLY A 209 -30.94 1.82 -1.88
C GLY A 209 -30.02 0.64 -2.21
N PRO A 210 -29.58 0.51 -3.48
CA PRO A 210 -28.60 -0.49 -3.87
C PRO A 210 -27.17 -0.02 -3.51
N GLY A 211 -26.30 -0.94 -3.08
CA GLY A 211 -24.85 -0.78 -3.17
C GLY A 211 -24.13 -0.53 -1.83
N GLU A 212 -23.24 -1.43 -1.40
CA GLU A 212 -21.81 -1.35 -1.75
C GLU A 212 -21.02 -0.31 -0.92
N ALA A 213 -20.74 -0.65 0.33
CA ALA A 213 -19.44 -0.33 0.90
C ALA A 213 -19.16 -1.37 1.97
N GLY A 214 -18.21 -2.28 1.72
CA GLY A 214 -17.66 -3.11 2.78
C GLY A 214 -17.32 -2.23 3.98
N ARG A 215 -17.67 -2.68 5.20
CA ARG A 215 -17.60 -1.83 6.40
C ARG A 215 -16.30 -1.04 6.44
N ARG A 216 -16.43 0.29 6.53
CA ARG A 216 -15.31 1.23 6.60
C ARG A 216 -14.64 1.13 7.97
N PHE A 217 -13.34 1.30 8.01
CA PHE A 217 -12.56 1.37 9.24
C PHE A 217 -11.73 2.65 9.25
N GLY A 218 -11.18 3.03 10.40
CA GLY A 218 -10.21 4.12 10.46
C GLY A 218 -10.15 4.80 11.82
N LEU A 219 -9.90 6.11 11.83
CA LEU A 219 -9.69 6.89 13.05
C LEU A 219 -10.88 7.80 13.33
N VAL A 220 -11.21 7.93 14.62
CA VAL A 220 -12.15 8.95 15.11
C VAL A 220 -11.31 10.10 15.67
N VAL A 221 -11.50 11.28 15.10
CA VAL A 221 -10.71 12.48 15.44
C VAL A 221 -11.63 13.48 16.12
N PHE A 222 -11.38 13.74 17.39
CA PHE A 222 -12.07 14.76 18.17
C PHE A 222 -11.41 16.12 17.95
N TYR A 223 -12.20 17.16 17.72
CA TYR A 223 -11.74 18.54 17.57
C TYR A 223 -12.63 19.51 18.34
N MET A 224 -12.11 20.69 18.70
CA MET A 224 -12.88 21.72 19.39
C MET A 224 -13.81 22.42 18.41
N LYS A 225 -15.08 22.58 18.76
CA LYS A 225 -16.07 23.23 17.89
C LYS A 225 -15.69 24.68 17.57
N GLU A 226 -15.03 25.37 18.49
CA GLU A 226 -14.57 26.75 18.35
C GLU A 226 -13.50 26.91 17.24
N GLU A 227 -12.77 25.84 16.91
CA GLU A 227 -11.80 25.83 15.80
C GLU A 227 -12.48 25.84 14.43
N ASP A 228 -13.76 25.42 14.36
CA ASP A 228 -14.59 25.43 13.15
C ASP A 228 -14.98 26.86 12.76
N GLU A 229 -15.23 27.71 13.75
CA GLU A 229 -15.65 29.11 13.55
C GLU A 229 -14.49 30.03 13.13
N GLY A 230 -13.25 29.64 13.39
CA GLY A 230 -12.04 30.41 13.10
C GLY A 230 -11.31 30.05 11.79
N GLY A 231 -11.86 29.16 10.95
CA GLY A 231 -11.26 28.74 9.67
C GLY A 231 -10.02 27.84 9.75
N ARG A 232 -9.42 27.67 10.94
CA ARG A 232 -8.27 26.80 11.21
C ARG A 232 -8.56 25.31 11.07
N LEU A 233 -9.82 24.90 11.26
CA LEU A 233 -10.21 23.49 11.17
C LEU A 233 -9.94 22.88 9.79
N SER A 234 -10.13 23.65 8.71
CA SER A 234 -9.89 23.15 7.35
C SER A 234 -8.42 22.78 7.13
N GLU A 235 -7.51 23.65 7.57
CA GLU A 235 -6.07 23.42 7.51
C GLU A 235 -5.67 22.21 8.36
N TYR A 236 -6.18 22.12 9.59
CA TYR A 236 -5.94 20.96 10.47
C TYR A 236 -6.45 19.66 9.85
N LYS A 237 -7.68 19.63 9.32
CA LYS A 237 -8.24 18.46 8.61
C LYS A 237 -7.37 18.07 7.42
N SER A 238 -6.88 19.04 6.66
CA SER A 238 -5.99 18.83 5.53
C SER A 238 -4.66 18.19 5.96
N LEU A 239 -4.02 18.72 7.02
CA LEU A 239 -2.75 18.19 7.52
C LEU A 239 -2.89 16.74 8.05
N VAL A 240 -3.95 16.46 8.83
CA VAL A 240 -4.22 15.10 9.33
C VAL A 240 -4.50 14.16 8.17
N GLY A 241 -5.33 14.58 7.21
CA GLY A 241 -5.64 13.82 6.01
C GLY A 241 -4.38 13.50 5.20
N THR A 242 -3.49 14.48 5.05
CA THR A 242 -2.22 14.33 4.33
C THR A 242 -1.28 13.35 5.04
N ALA A 243 -1.15 13.43 6.38
CA ALA A 243 -0.32 12.51 7.15
C ALA A 243 -0.80 11.05 7.02
N VAL A 244 -2.11 10.82 7.12
CA VAL A 244 -2.72 9.51 6.91
C VAL A 244 -2.52 9.04 5.47
N TYR A 245 -2.74 9.92 4.51
CA TYR A 245 -2.56 9.64 3.09
C TYR A 245 -1.14 9.15 2.80
N HIS A 246 -0.11 9.88 3.26
CA HIS A 246 1.28 9.46 3.10
C HIS A 246 1.57 8.12 3.79
N GLY A 247 1.05 7.90 4.99
CA GLY A 247 1.20 6.61 5.68
C GLY A 247 0.62 5.43 4.87
N LEU A 248 -0.61 5.57 4.36
CA LEU A 248 -1.30 4.52 3.60
C LEU A 248 -0.78 4.31 2.17
N HIS A 249 -0.12 5.33 1.61
CA HIS A 249 0.40 5.31 0.24
C HIS A 249 1.93 5.27 0.16
N TYR A 250 2.62 5.11 1.29
CA TYR A 250 4.07 4.99 1.35
C TYR A 250 4.59 3.85 0.46
N SER A 251 3.89 2.72 0.42
CA SER A 251 4.25 1.64 -0.49
C SER A 251 3.01 1.00 -1.08
N PRO A 252 2.80 1.14 -2.41
CA PRO A 252 1.65 0.57 -3.10
C PRO A 252 1.58 -0.95 -2.97
N ARG A 253 2.75 -1.61 -2.87
CA ARG A 253 2.90 -3.07 -2.77
C ARG A 253 2.54 -3.65 -1.40
N LEU A 254 2.70 -2.86 -0.34
CA LEU A 254 2.58 -3.34 1.03
C LEU A 254 1.14 -3.25 1.55
N ILE A 255 0.46 -2.16 1.23
CA ILE A 255 -0.92 -1.93 1.66
C ILE A 255 -1.84 -2.28 0.49
N LYS A 256 -2.95 -2.96 0.75
CA LYS A 256 -3.92 -3.37 -0.27
C LYS A 256 -4.79 -2.18 -0.68
N ASP A 257 -5.17 -2.11 -1.95
CA ASP A 257 -6.04 -1.03 -2.45
C ASP A 257 -7.39 -1.03 -1.72
N GLU A 258 -7.97 -2.21 -1.46
CA GLU A 258 -9.22 -2.33 -0.70
C GLU A 258 -9.09 -1.82 0.74
N THR A 259 -7.87 -1.89 1.32
CA THR A 259 -7.59 -1.34 2.65
C THR A 259 -7.54 0.17 2.61
N ARG A 260 -6.95 0.77 1.56
CA ARG A 260 -6.93 2.23 1.36
C ARG A 260 -8.33 2.77 1.14
N ASP A 261 -9.10 2.15 0.25
CA ASP A 261 -10.43 2.61 -0.15
C ASP A 261 -11.47 2.55 0.99
N ARG A 262 -11.28 1.63 1.93
CA ARG A 262 -12.16 1.49 3.10
C ARG A 262 -11.72 2.33 4.30
N PHE A 263 -10.53 2.92 4.28
CA PHE A 263 -10.04 3.75 5.36
C PHE A 263 -10.78 5.09 5.41
N THR A 264 -11.23 5.51 6.59
CA THR A 264 -11.96 6.77 6.77
C THR A 264 -11.57 7.49 8.07
N LEU A 265 -11.60 8.83 8.01
CA LEU A 265 -11.50 9.69 9.18
C LEU A 265 -12.89 10.16 9.57
N ASN A 266 -13.31 9.83 10.80
CA ASN A 266 -14.58 10.30 11.36
C ASN A 266 -14.33 11.48 12.30
N TRP A 267 -14.78 12.67 11.90
CA TRP A 267 -14.52 13.91 12.61
C TRP A 267 -15.65 14.22 13.60
N VAL A 268 -15.31 14.44 14.86
CA VAL A 268 -16.29 14.67 15.93
C VAL A 268 -16.02 15.98 16.65
N ALA A 269 -16.94 16.93 16.51
CA ALA A 269 -16.87 18.19 17.23
C ALA A 269 -17.14 17.99 18.72
N VAL A 270 -16.37 18.66 19.57
CA VAL A 270 -16.52 18.67 21.02
C VAL A 270 -16.70 20.14 21.47
N PRO A 271 -17.66 20.45 22.37
CA PRO A 271 -17.84 21.82 22.87
C PRO A 271 -16.58 22.28 23.62
N GLY A 272 -16.14 23.53 23.48
CA GLY A 272 -14.93 24.05 24.10
C GLY A 272 -15.10 24.52 25.54
N SER A 273 -15.44 23.59 26.43
CA SER A 273 -15.15 23.79 27.85
C SER A 273 -13.75 23.26 28.15
N ASN A 274 -13.05 23.84 29.13
CA ASN A 274 -11.71 23.38 29.54
C ASN A 274 -11.65 21.89 29.97
N SER A 275 -12.80 21.28 30.28
CA SER A 275 -12.92 19.86 30.64
C SER A 275 -13.28 18.95 29.46
N SER A 276 -13.60 19.49 28.29
CA SER A 276 -14.17 18.70 27.18
C SER A 276 -13.13 17.89 26.39
N MET A 277 -11.88 18.37 26.36
CA MET A 277 -10.73 17.64 25.84
C MET A 277 -10.02 16.80 26.90
N ASP A 278 -10.60 16.67 28.11
CA ASP A 278 -10.12 15.70 29.08
C ASP A 278 -10.24 14.27 28.50
N PRO A 279 -9.20 13.44 28.57
CA PRO A 279 -9.24 12.07 28.05
C PRO A 279 -10.39 11.23 28.59
N SER A 280 -10.83 11.46 29.84
CA SER A 280 -11.95 10.74 30.45
C SER A 280 -13.28 11.18 29.86
N ALA A 281 -13.44 12.48 29.60
CA ALA A 281 -14.62 13.03 28.94
C ALA A 281 -14.72 12.56 27.48
N LEU A 282 -13.62 12.60 26.72
CA LEU A 282 -13.54 12.10 25.35
C LEU A 282 -13.82 10.59 25.28
N ARG A 283 -13.29 9.82 26.23
CA ARG A 283 -13.56 8.38 26.34
C ARG A 283 -15.04 8.11 26.60
N SER A 284 -15.62 8.80 27.57
CA SER A 284 -17.04 8.66 27.90
C SER A 284 -17.91 9.02 26.69
N LYS A 285 -17.59 10.11 26.00
CA LYS A 285 -18.28 10.52 24.78
C LYS A 285 -18.18 9.46 23.69
N PHE A 286 -16.97 8.94 23.44
CA PHE A 286 -16.77 7.89 22.44
C PHE A 286 -17.56 6.62 22.77
N SER A 287 -17.58 6.20 24.05
CA SER A 287 -18.40 5.08 24.50
C SER A 287 -19.89 5.33 24.28
N THR A 288 -20.40 6.54 24.57
CA THR A 288 -21.79 6.91 24.28
C THR A 288 -22.08 6.86 22.78
N MET A 289 -21.21 7.42 21.94
CA MET A 289 -21.37 7.37 20.48
C MET A 289 -21.40 5.93 19.94
N LEU A 290 -20.59 5.03 20.53
CA LEU A 290 -20.61 3.61 20.20
C LEU A 290 -21.92 2.94 20.60
N SER A 291 -22.43 3.20 21.81
CA SER A 291 -23.72 2.69 22.28
C SER A 291 -24.90 3.19 21.45
N ASN A 292 -24.82 4.42 20.96
CA ASN A 292 -25.86 5.05 20.13
C ASN A 292 -25.77 4.68 18.63
N ASN A 293 -24.81 3.84 18.23
CA ASN A 293 -24.52 3.52 16.82
C ASN A 293 -24.17 4.75 15.94
N GLU A 294 -23.64 5.82 16.53
CA GLU A 294 -23.17 7.01 15.81
C GLU A 294 -21.82 6.78 15.11
N ILE A 295 -21.10 5.73 15.50
CA ILE A 295 -19.85 5.30 14.86
C ILE A 295 -20.15 4.08 13.97
N PRO A 296 -19.73 4.09 12.68
CA PRO A 296 -19.94 2.97 11.77
C PRO A 296 -19.43 1.64 12.33
N ALA A 297 -20.14 0.55 12.04
CA ALA A 297 -19.87 -0.76 12.62
C ALA A 297 -18.49 -1.38 12.28
N GLY A 298 -17.73 -0.81 11.34
CA GLY A 298 -16.36 -1.23 11.03
C GLY A 298 -15.27 -0.59 11.91
N PHE A 299 -15.64 0.33 12.80
CA PHE A 299 -14.73 0.85 13.83
C PHE A 299 -14.70 -0.07 15.05
N ARG A 300 -13.54 -0.14 15.70
CA ARG A 300 -13.28 -1.04 16.82
C ARG A 300 -14.12 -0.65 18.04
N ARG A 301 -14.77 -1.65 18.67
CA ARG A 301 -15.66 -1.46 19.84
C ARG A 301 -15.05 -1.92 21.18
N ASP A 302 -13.81 -2.43 21.17
CA ASP A 302 -13.16 -3.04 22.35
C ASP A 302 -12.77 -1.99 23.41
N PRO A 303 -13.16 -2.15 24.69
CA PRO A 303 -13.03 -1.13 25.75
C PRO A 303 -11.61 -0.67 26.09
N GLU A 304 -10.59 -1.50 25.82
CA GLU A 304 -9.17 -1.16 25.99
C GLU A 304 -8.60 -0.36 24.81
N ALA A 305 -9.21 -0.46 23.63
CA ALA A 305 -8.85 0.33 22.45
C ALA A 305 -9.49 1.73 22.44
N LEU A 306 -10.39 2.01 23.39
CA LEU A 306 -11.18 3.26 23.49
C LEU A 306 -10.44 4.42 24.17
N GLN A 307 -9.13 4.35 24.44
CA GLN A 307 -8.42 5.49 25.03
C GLN A 307 -8.09 6.53 23.95
N PRO A 308 -8.66 7.75 24.01
CA PRO A 308 -8.33 8.83 23.09
C PRO A 308 -6.83 9.14 23.20
N LEU A 309 -6.17 9.31 22.07
CA LEU A 309 -4.77 9.73 22.01
C LEU A 309 -4.70 11.17 21.54
N LYS A 310 -4.00 12.02 22.30
CA LYS A 310 -3.41 13.22 21.72
C LYS A 310 -2.20 12.75 20.90
N VAL A 311 -2.05 13.25 19.68
CA VAL A 311 -1.01 12.85 18.73
C VAL A 311 -0.55 14.10 17.99
N ASP A 312 0.75 14.37 18.01
CA ASP A 312 1.35 15.37 17.11
C ASP A 312 1.13 14.91 15.66
N ILE A 313 0.82 15.85 14.77
CA ILE A 313 0.49 15.58 13.38
C ILE A 313 1.56 14.72 12.67
N LYS A 314 2.84 14.92 13.01
CA LYS A 314 3.96 14.16 12.45
C LYS A 314 3.95 12.68 12.86
N HIS A 315 3.25 12.33 13.93
CA HIS A 315 3.16 10.98 14.47
C HIS A 315 1.83 10.28 14.19
N ILE A 316 0.97 10.85 13.33
CA ILE A 316 -0.32 10.23 13.01
C ILE A 316 -0.15 8.90 12.26
N ALA A 317 0.67 8.88 11.20
CA ALA A 317 0.94 7.65 10.45
C ALA A 317 1.53 6.52 11.32
N PRO A 318 2.64 6.71 12.07
CA PRO A 318 3.17 5.64 12.91
C PRO A 318 2.19 5.21 14.02
N THR A 319 1.44 6.16 14.60
CA THR A 319 0.41 5.84 15.61
C THR A 319 -0.72 5.01 15.02
N LEU A 320 -1.17 5.32 13.80
CA LEU A 320 -2.17 4.55 13.09
C LEU A 320 -1.72 3.10 12.91
N PHE A 321 -0.53 2.87 12.35
CA PHE A 321 -0.04 1.51 12.12
C PHE A 321 0.20 0.75 13.43
N ALA A 322 0.68 1.42 14.46
CA ALA A 322 0.79 0.81 15.78
C ALA A 322 -0.58 0.34 16.31
N ARG A 323 -1.62 1.16 16.20
CA ARG A 323 -2.98 0.81 16.65
C ARG A 323 -3.61 -0.32 15.83
N LEU A 324 -3.41 -0.32 14.51
CA LEU A 324 -3.88 -1.39 13.64
C LEU A 324 -3.25 -2.73 14.01
N VAL A 325 -1.96 -2.74 14.32
CA VAL A 325 -1.21 -3.94 14.69
C VAL A 325 -1.52 -4.42 16.10
N GLN A 326 -1.66 -3.50 17.07
CA GLN A 326 -2.09 -3.85 18.43
C GLN A 326 -3.43 -4.59 18.48
N ARG A 327 -4.29 -4.42 17.48
CA ARG A 327 -5.55 -5.17 17.42
C ARG A 327 -5.32 -6.67 17.41
N ASP A 328 -4.32 -7.11 16.66
CA ASP A 328 -4.17 -8.51 16.27
C ASP A 328 -3.12 -9.25 17.09
N LEU A 329 -2.42 -8.53 17.96
CA LEU A 329 -1.46 -9.10 18.89
C LEU A 329 -2.14 -9.48 20.22
N GLN A 330 -1.56 -10.45 20.93
CA GLN A 330 -2.02 -10.92 22.25
C GLN A 330 -0.97 -10.65 23.34
N GLY A 331 -1.42 -10.64 24.60
CA GLY A 331 -0.53 -10.57 25.76
C GLY A 331 0.45 -9.38 25.75
N GLU A 332 1.73 -9.66 25.98
CA GLU A 332 2.77 -8.63 26.02
C GLU A 332 3.02 -7.96 24.66
N ALA A 333 2.94 -8.73 23.57
CA ALA A 333 3.04 -8.20 22.21
C ALA A 333 1.89 -7.23 21.90
N ARG A 334 0.69 -7.42 22.48
CA ARG A 334 -0.41 -6.45 22.36
C ARG A 334 -0.12 -5.13 23.07
N ARG A 335 0.41 -5.21 24.29
CA ARG A 335 0.71 -4.01 25.10
C ARG A 335 1.95 -3.27 24.61
N LYS A 336 2.88 -4.00 24.00
CA LYS A 336 4.20 -3.51 23.58
C LYS A 336 4.58 -4.17 22.24
N PRO A 337 3.82 -3.89 21.16
CA PRO A 337 4.00 -4.52 19.85
C PRO A 337 5.42 -4.38 19.28
N TYR A 338 6.18 -3.41 19.78
CA TYR A 338 7.48 -3.04 19.25
C TYR A 338 8.55 -2.84 20.34
N ARG A 339 8.48 -3.59 21.44
CA ARG A 339 9.35 -3.43 22.64
C ARG A 339 10.87 -3.59 22.39
N HIS A 340 11.29 -4.00 21.20
CA HIS A 340 12.64 -4.51 20.95
C HIS A 340 13.51 -3.69 19.98
N THR A 341 13.13 -2.45 19.64
CA THR A 341 14.02 -1.55 18.89
C THR A 341 14.33 -0.27 19.69
N SER A 342 15.62 0.05 19.80
CA SER A 342 16.15 1.22 20.54
C SER A 342 15.52 2.53 20.10
N GLU A 343 15.20 2.66 18.82
CA GLU A 343 14.61 3.85 18.21
C GLU A 343 13.12 4.02 18.57
N LEU A 344 12.35 2.94 18.77
CA LEU A 344 10.97 3.06 19.24
C LEU A 344 10.85 3.23 20.75
N ILE A 345 11.85 2.76 21.50
CA ILE A 345 12.05 3.20 22.88
C ILE A 345 12.32 4.71 22.90
N ARG A 346 13.03 5.28 21.91
CA ARG A 346 13.17 6.72 21.75
C ARG A 346 11.90 7.41 21.25
N LEU A 347 11.05 6.78 20.43
CA LEU A 347 9.75 7.34 20.03
C LEU A 347 8.75 7.33 21.19
N HIS A 348 8.64 6.20 21.91
CA HIS A 348 7.91 6.12 23.16
C HIS A 348 8.53 7.02 24.23
N ALA A 349 9.85 7.17 24.29
CA ALA A 349 10.51 8.10 25.21
C ALA A 349 10.35 9.55 24.75
N ALA A 350 10.23 9.88 23.47
CA ALA A 350 9.97 11.25 22.99
C ALA A 350 8.49 11.61 23.22
N ALA A 351 7.59 10.63 23.02
CA ALA A 351 6.21 10.69 23.44
C ALA A 351 6.04 10.77 24.98
N ASN A 352 6.95 10.16 25.75
CA ASN A 352 6.89 10.11 27.22
C ASN A 352 7.85 11.11 27.93
N ALA A 353 8.78 11.77 27.24
CA ALA A 353 9.82 12.58 27.85
C ALA A 353 9.31 14.00 28.05
N ARG A 354 9.04 14.27 29.33
CA ARG A 354 9.02 15.57 30.01
C ARG A 354 7.74 16.40 29.89
N TYR A 355 6.76 15.91 30.62
CA TYR A 355 6.12 16.50 31.81
C TYR A 355 6.69 17.78 32.51
N ARG A 356 7.52 18.64 31.89
CA ARG A 356 7.98 19.86 32.58
C ARG A 356 7.79 21.19 31.89
N GLU A 357 7.50 21.28 30.60
CA GLU A 357 7.09 22.56 29.99
C GLU A 357 6.22 22.25 28.75
N GLU A 358 4.98 22.74 28.74
CA GLU A 358 4.06 22.93 27.60
C GLU A 358 3.75 21.75 26.64
N ARG A 359 2.92 20.82 27.14
CA ARG A 359 1.85 19.99 26.52
C ARG A 359 1.90 19.62 25.00
N ASP A 360 2.70 18.63 24.64
CA ASP A 360 2.40 17.69 23.54
C ASP A 360 2.30 16.25 24.06
N GLY A 361 1.07 15.81 24.29
CA GLY A 361 0.77 14.50 24.86
C GLY A 361 0.69 13.45 23.78
N VAL A 362 1.51 12.40 23.86
CA VAL A 362 1.28 11.11 23.21
C VAL A 362 1.33 10.04 24.30
N TRP A 363 0.26 9.25 24.41
CA TRP A 363 0.02 8.19 25.42
C TRP A 363 0.09 6.81 24.73
N PRO A 364 0.42 5.67 25.40
CA PRO A 364 0.43 5.36 26.84
C PRO A 364 1.77 5.47 27.59
N PRO A 365 1.74 5.56 28.94
CA PRO A 365 2.87 5.77 29.81
C PRO A 365 3.53 4.42 30.10
N PRO A 366 4.71 4.44 30.72
CA PRO A 366 5.37 3.23 31.15
C PRO A 366 4.54 2.47 32.20
N ALA A 367 4.48 1.14 32.03
CA ALA A 367 3.87 0.18 32.97
C ALA A 367 4.64 0.03 34.31
N ARG A 368 5.23 1.10 34.84
CA ARG A 368 5.97 1.10 36.12
C ARG A 368 5.22 1.79 37.26
N PHE A 369 3.92 2.05 37.06
CA PHE A 369 3.04 2.66 38.07
C PHE A 369 1.71 1.88 38.19
N GLN A 370 1.83 0.56 38.36
CA GLN A 370 0.80 -0.25 39.03
C GLN A 370 1.45 -0.92 40.23
#